data_AF-A0A4Y0BMT8-F1
#
_entry.id   AF-A0A4Y0BMT8-F1
#
_cell.length_a   1.000
_cell.length_b   1.000
_cell.length_c   1.000
_cell.angle_alpha   90.00
_cell.angle_beta   90.00
_cell.angle_gamma   90.00
#
_symmetry.space_group_name_H-M   'P 1'
#
loop_
_entity.id
_entity.type
_entity.pdbx_description
1 polymer ?
#
loop_
_entity_poly.entity_id
_entity_poly.type
_entity_poly.pdbx_seq_one_letter_code
_entity_poly.pdbx_strand_id
1 'polypeptide(L)'
;MDYPRPCGCKGRRTCLSCEAEFGIVRSDFYTTFQDSESYVFCPRCSKIYPGWDWKRVLSEHADIPQHGGAQGENYPGVYIDLDFLSTAEEENLVQGLDELPWDISQSGRRKQNFGPKTNFKKTRLRPAQFAGFPQVTEFVQRRFAEVPLLANFQTIEQCSLEYAPERGASIDPHIDDCWIWGERIVTVNMLSDSVLTMSLYRCADGKLKYNLHFLDQYRDHLLGQLMDEKTLLCHEHRIVRIPMPRRSLLVLYGSPRYQWEHSVLREDITERRVCLAYREFTPMYLQGGSEFKQSEDIFERAKQFWDHRSVKVDS
;
A
#
# COMPACT_ATOMS: atom_id res chain seq x y z
N MET A 1 -24.11 -3.01 -12.23
CA MET A 1 -23.05 -2.11 -12.78
C MET A 1 -21.67 -2.76 -12.62
N ASP A 2 -21.50 -4.01 -13.07
CA ASP A 2 -20.27 -4.79 -12.82
C ASP A 2 -19.32 -4.85 -14.03
N TYR A 3 -19.72 -4.27 -15.15
CA TYR A 3 -18.85 -4.14 -16.31
C TYR A 3 -17.84 -2.99 -16.10
N PRO A 4 -16.55 -3.19 -16.46
CA PRO A 4 -15.58 -2.11 -16.49
C PRO A 4 -16.08 -0.97 -17.36
N ARG A 5 -16.08 0.23 -16.79
CA ARG A 5 -16.26 1.47 -17.57
C ARG A 5 -14.98 1.77 -18.35
N PRO A 6 -15.02 2.61 -19.41
CA PRO A 6 -13.80 3.03 -20.14
C PRO A 6 -12.73 3.61 -19.21
N CYS A 7 -13.15 4.30 -18.14
CA CYS A 7 -12.29 4.85 -17.11
C CYS A 7 -11.63 3.79 -16.18
N GLY A 8 -11.88 2.49 -16.38
CA GLY A 8 -11.40 1.36 -15.56
C GLY A 8 -12.19 1.08 -14.28
N CYS A 9 -13.02 2.04 -13.83
CA CYS A 9 -13.88 1.92 -12.66
C CYS A 9 -14.92 0.79 -12.79
N LYS A 10 -15.28 0.20 -11.64
CA LYS A 10 -16.23 -0.92 -11.52
C LYS A 10 -17.04 -0.78 -10.22
N GLY A 11 -18.32 -1.18 -10.27
CA GLY A 11 -19.18 -1.19 -9.09
C GLY A 11 -19.24 0.18 -8.39
N ARG A 12 -18.95 0.20 -7.08
CA ARG A 12 -18.96 1.42 -6.25
C ARG A 12 -17.74 2.34 -6.43
N ARG A 13 -16.68 1.85 -7.07
CA ARG A 13 -15.44 2.62 -7.24
C ARG A 13 -15.60 3.57 -8.41
N THR A 14 -15.31 4.86 -8.21
CA THR A 14 -15.56 5.92 -9.21
C THR A 14 -14.41 6.90 -9.33
N CYS A 15 -14.31 7.53 -10.50
CA CYS A 15 -13.41 8.65 -10.80
C CYS A 15 -14.25 9.87 -11.17
N LEU A 16 -13.67 11.06 -11.28
CA LEU A 16 -14.43 12.30 -11.56
C LEU A 16 -15.26 12.24 -12.84
N SER A 17 -14.69 11.73 -13.93
CA SER A 17 -15.44 11.54 -15.19
C SER A 17 -16.62 10.59 -15.01
N CYS A 18 -16.40 9.50 -14.28
CA CYS A 18 -17.40 8.48 -14.00
C CYS A 18 -18.48 8.95 -12.98
N GLU A 19 -18.22 10.00 -12.21
CA GLU A 19 -19.20 10.66 -11.33
C GLU A 19 -20.04 11.66 -12.14
N ALA A 20 -19.40 12.48 -12.96
CA ALA A 20 -20.07 13.46 -13.82
C ALA A 20 -20.98 12.82 -14.88
N GLU A 21 -20.51 11.76 -15.55
CA GLU A 21 -21.26 11.09 -16.62
C GLU A 21 -22.51 10.36 -16.11
N PHE A 22 -22.40 9.72 -14.93
CA PHE A 22 -23.44 8.83 -14.40
C PHE A 22 -24.19 9.41 -13.20
N GLY A 23 -23.88 10.64 -12.77
CA GLY A 23 -24.50 11.28 -11.60
C GLY A 23 -24.25 10.52 -10.29
N ILE A 24 -23.09 9.88 -10.14
CA ILE A 24 -22.81 9.03 -8.97
C ILE A 24 -22.29 9.88 -7.82
N VAL A 25 -22.94 9.76 -6.67
CA VAL A 25 -22.47 10.30 -5.40
C VAL A 25 -21.50 9.29 -4.77
N ARG A 26 -20.24 9.69 -4.61
CA ARG A 26 -19.22 8.88 -3.94
C ARG A 26 -19.46 8.87 -2.43
N SER A 27 -19.02 7.81 -1.76
CA SER A 27 -18.87 7.82 -0.30
C SER A 27 -17.87 8.90 0.12
N ASP A 28 -18.33 9.80 0.99
CA ASP A 28 -17.51 10.89 1.53
C ASP A 28 -16.64 10.41 2.70
N PHE A 29 -15.59 9.67 2.36
CA PHE A 29 -14.60 9.21 3.35
C PHE A 29 -13.83 10.36 3.97
N TYR A 30 -13.56 11.44 3.22
CA TYR A 30 -12.76 12.55 3.72
C TYR A 30 -13.45 13.24 4.90
N THR A 31 -14.68 13.72 4.72
CA THR A 31 -15.42 14.39 5.80
C THR A 31 -15.67 13.43 6.95
N THR A 32 -16.09 12.19 6.66
CA THR A 32 -16.33 11.16 7.69
C THR A 32 -15.09 10.93 8.57
N PHE A 33 -13.91 10.84 7.97
CA PHE A 33 -12.67 10.62 8.70
C PHE A 33 -12.16 11.90 9.38
N GLN A 34 -12.37 13.07 8.78
CA GLN A 34 -11.97 14.35 9.36
C GLN A 34 -12.78 14.68 10.62
N ASP A 35 -14.06 14.31 10.66
CA ASP A 35 -14.95 14.48 11.81
C ASP A 35 -14.71 13.44 12.93
N SER A 36 -13.83 12.46 12.69
CA SER A 36 -13.46 11.43 13.66
C SER A 36 -12.27 11.86 14.53
N GLU A 37 -11.97 11.11 15.59
CA GLU A 37 -10.77 11.33 16.41
C GLU A 37 -9.51 11.03 15.59
N SER A 38 -8.87 12.07 15.06
CA SER A 38 -7.76 11.93 14.13
C SER A 38 -6.39 12.06 14.79
N TYR A 39 -5.45 11.28 14.29
CA TYR A 39 -4.07 11.26 14.70
C TYR A 39 -3.16 11.23 13.47
N VAL A 40 -1.94 11.77 13.59
CA VAL A 40 -0.90 11.68 12.57
C VAL A 40 0.28 10.88 13.10
N PHE A 41 0.79 9.95 12.31
CA PHE A 41 2.04 9.24 12.61
C PHE A 41 3.25 10.10 12.32
N CYS A 42 4.10 10.33 13.33
CA CYS A 42 5.39 10.98 13.18
C CYS A 42 6.49 9.92 12.97
N PRO A 43 7.14 9.87 11.78
CA PRO A 43 8.14 8.86 11.45
C PRO A 43 9.39 8.96 12.33
N ARG A 44 9.76 10.16 12.77
CA ARG A 44 10.95 10.41 13.59
C ARG A 44 10.76 9.99 15.05
N CYS A 45 9.55 10.11 15.58
CA CYS A 45 9.19 9.69 16.92
C CYS A 45 8.72 8.23 16.99
N SER A 46 8.35 7.65 15.83
CA SER A 46 7.64 6.36 15.71
C SER A 46 6.39 6.27 16.59
N LYS A 47 5.62 7.38 16.63
CA LYS A 47 4.43 7.57 17.48
C LYS A 47 3.37 8.37 16.75
N ILE A 48 2.13 8.25 17.21
CA ILE A 48 1.01 9.06 16.71
C ILE A 48 0.72 10.25 17.64
N TYR A 49 0.32 11.36 17.05
CA TYR A 49 -0.03 12.60 17.75
C TYR A 49 -1.41 13.09 17.31
N PRO A 50 -2.23 13.69 18.20
CA PRO A 50 -3.55 14.17 17.84
C PRO A 50 -3.53 15.22 16.72
N GLY A 51 -4.41 15.05 15.74
CA GLY A 51 -4.61 15.99 14.64
C GLY A 51 -4.84 15.34 13.28
N TRP A 52 -5.28 16.16 12.33
CA TRP A 52 -5.50 15.79 10.93
C TRP A 52 -4.35 16.23 10.00
N ASP A 53 -3.81 17.41 10.27
CA ASP A 53 -2.78 18.03 9.43
C ASP A 53 -1.40 17.42 9.68
N TRP A 54 -1.00 16.55 8.76
CA TRP A 54 0.29 15.87 8.83
C TRP A 54 1.48 16.81 8.67
N LYS A 55 1.34 17.88 7.87
CA LYS A 55 2.43 18.84 7.65
C LYS A 55 2.76 19.55 8.95
N ARG A 56 1.71 19.96 9.69
CA ARG A 56 1.86 20.55 11.03
C ARG A 56 2.61 19.62 11.97
N VAL A 57 2.17 18.36 12.09
CA VAL A 57 2.80 17.40 13.01
C VAL A 57 4.26 17.12 12.64
N LEU A 58 4.60 17.07 11.34
CA LEU A 58 5.99 16.92 10.92
C LEU A 58 6.84 18.17 11.17
N SER A 59 6.29 19.38 10.94
CA SER A 59 7.03 20.63 11.22
C SER A 59 7.26 20.85 12.71
N GLU A 60 6.30 20.49 13.56
CA GLU A 60 6.42 20.57 15.02
C GLU A 60 7.53 19.66 15.59
N HIS A 61 8.04 18.70 14.80
CA HIS A 61 9.21 17.93 15.20
C HIS A 61 10.51 18.76 15.17
N ALA A 62 10.61 19.76 14.28
CA ALA A 62 11.82 20.56 14.09
C ALA A 62 11.99 21.67 15.15
N ASP A 63 10.89 22.18 15.71
CA ASP A 63 10.86 23.43 16.46
C ASP A 63 10.47 23.24 17.95
N ILE A 64 11.35 22.65 18.79
CA ILE A 64 11.24 22.53 20.29
C ILE A 64 10.60 21.17 20.72
N PRO A 65 11.08 20.48 21.79
CA PRO A 65 10.91 19.03 21.87
C PRO A 65 9.45 18.65 22.10
N GLN A 66 8.95 17.68 21.32
CA GLN A 66 7.70 16.92 21.56
C GLN A 66 6.39 17.56 21.08
N HIS A 67 6.28 18.00 19.81
CA HIS A 67 4.97 18.23 19.19
C HIS A 67 4.05 19.18 20.00
N GLY A 68 4.56 20.36 20.37
CA GLY A 68 3.83 21.31 21.22
C GLY A 68 3.64 20.85 22.67
N GLY A 69 4.44 19.90 23.15
CA GLY A 69 4.35 19.31 24.49
C GLY A 69 3.37 18.13 24.61
N ALA A 70 2.81 17.66 23.49
CA ALA A 70 1.92 16.51 23.48
C ALA A 70 2.68 15.20 23.72
N GLN A 71 2.11 14.31 24.53
CA GLN A 71 2.65 12.97 24.72
C GLN A 71 2.20 12.07 23.56
N GLY A 72 3.14 11.62 22.73
CA GLY A 72 2.84 10.71 21.62
C GLY A 72 2.40 9.32 22.08
N GLU A 73 1.43 8.75 21.38
CA GLU A 73 0.90 7.39 21.63
C GLU A 73 1.61 6.35 20.76
N ASN A 74 1.69 5.12 21.25
CA ASN A 74 2.29 4.01 20.51
C ASN A 74 1.35 3.53 19.40
N TYR A 75 1.88 3.38 18.19
CA TYR A 75 1.20 2.80 17.05
C TYR A 75 2.18 1.88 16.31
N PRO A 76 2.45 0.69 16.86
CA PRO A 76 3.46 -0.22 16.31
C PRO A 76 3.01 -0.79 14.95
N GLY A 77 3.97 -1.26 14.15
CA GLY A 77 3.68 -1.86 12.84
C GLY A 77 3.77 -0.88 11.66
N VAL A 78 4.37 0.29 11.86
CA VAL A 78 4.67 1.28 10.81
C VAL A 78 6.14 1.64 10.86
N TYR A 79 6.83 1.50 9.73
CA TYR A 79 8.20 1.96 9.55
C TYR A 79 8.28 2.86 8.31
N ILE A 80 8.98 3.99 8.43
CA ILE A 80 9.19 4.93 7.32
C ILE A 80 10.67 5.28 7.27
N ASP A 81 11.28 5.08 6.11
CA ASP A 81 12.57 5.68 5.76
C ASP A 81 12.30 6.91 4.90
N LEU A 82 12.60 8.08 5.44
CA LEU A 82 12.29 9.38 4.80
C LEU A 82 13.18 9.68 3.60
N ASP A 83 14.37 9.08 3.54
CA ASP A 83 15.43 9.43 2.58
C ASP A 83 15.83 8.21 1.72
N PHE A 84 14.86 7.31 1.49
CA PHE A 84 15.10 6.02 0.82
C PHE A 84 15.55 6.13 -0.64
N LEU A 85 15.04 7.13 -1.38
CA LEU A 85 15.50 7.47 -2.73
C LEU A 85 16.23 8.82 -2.72
N SER A 86 17.33 8.88 -3.47
CA SER A 86 17.89 10.18 -3.89
C SER A 86 17.03 10.82 -4.98
N THR A 87 17.25 12.12 -5.23
CA THR A 87 16.55 12.83 -6.33
C THR A 87 16.86 12.22 -7.69
N ALA A 88 18.13 11.90 -7.97
CA ALA A 88 18.52 11.28 -9.24
C ALA A 88 17.94 9.87 -9.42
N GLU A 89 17.83 9.09 -8.34
CA GLU A 89 17.21 7.76 -8.41
C GLU A 89 15.71 7.85 -8.71
N GLU A 90 15.01 8.78 -8.07
CA GLU A 90 13.60 9.05 -8.36
C GLU A 90 13.39 9.47 -9.81
N GLU A 91 14.19 10.40 -10.34
CA GLU A 91 14.10 10.85 -11.72
C GLU A 91 14.27 9.70 -12.71
N ASN A 92 15.34 8.90 -12.55
CA ASN A 92 15.60 7.74 -13.40
C ASN A 92 14.50 6.67 -13.28
N LEU A 93 14.01 6.43 -12.07
CA LEU A 93 12.96 5.45 -11.81
C LEU A 93 11.63 5.86 -12.45
N VAL A 94 11.21 7.11 -12.28
CA VAL A 94 9.99 7.63 -12.91
C VAL A 94 10.11 7.61 -14.43
N GLN A 95 11.27 8.00 -15.00
CA GLN A 95 11.48 7.94 -16.43
C GLN A 95 11.28 6.52 -16.98
N GLY A 96 11.92 5.51 -16.38
CA GLY A 96 11.76 4.14 -16.86
C GLY A 96 10.37 3.55 -16.60
N LEU A 97 9.67 4.00 -15.55
CA LEU A 97 8.26 3.64 -15.35
C LEU A 97 7.35 4.26 -16.43
N ASP A 98 7.65 5.47 -16.91
CA ASP A 98 6.89 6.12 -17.97
C ASP A 98 7.17 5.56 -19.37
N GLU A 99 8.30 4.87 -19.54
CA GLU A 99 8.61 4.06 -20.74
C GLU A 99 7.81 2.73 -20.75
N LEU A 100 7.28 2.28 -19.61
CA LEU A 100 6.44 1.09 -19.51
C LEU A 100 4.96 1.41 -19.74
N PRO A 101 4.19 0.50 -20.37
CA PRO A 101 2.78 0.74 -20.61
C PRO A 101 1.98 0.83 -19.30
N TRP A 102 1.20 1.89 -19.15
CA TRP A 102 0.29 2.08 -18.02
C TRP A 102 -1.11 1.54 -18.32
N ASP A 103 -1.59 0.60 -17.51
CA ASP A 103 -2.96 0.12 -17.58
C ASP A 103 -3.92 1.07 -16.85
N ILE A 104 -5.12 1.26 -17.40
CA ILE A 104 -6.20 1.97 -16.71
C ILE A 104 -6.65 1.15 -15.48
N SER A 105 -6.81 1.83 -14.35
CA SER A 105 -7.23 1.23 -13.08
C SER A 105 -8.46 1.92 -12.51
N GLN A 106 -9.04 1.32 -11.47
CA GLN A 106 -10.22 1.85 -10.79
C GLN A 106 -9.91 3.19 -10.09
N SER A 107 -10.97 3.94 -9.79
CA SER A 107 -10.94 5.23 -9.10
C SER A 107 -9.88 6.19 -9.62
N GLY A 108 -9.83 6.39 -10.95
CA GLY A 108 -9.02 7.43 -11.58
C GLY A 108 -7.52 7.13 -11.68
N ARG A 109 -7.07 5.95 -11.25
CA ARG A 109 -5.65 5.56 -11.24
C ARG A 109 -5.20 4.95 -12.56
N ARG A 110 -3.89 4.89 -12.76
CA ARG A 110 -3.24 3.92 -13.67
C ARG A 110 -2.37 2.97 -12.85
N LYS A 111 -2.04 1.82 -13.42
CA LYS A 111 -1.17 0.84 -12.76
C LYS A 111 -0.27 0.10 -13.73
N GLN A 112 0.80 -0.48 -13.20
CA GLN A 112 1.60 -1.52 -13.83
C GLN A 112 1.72 -2.64 -12.80
N ASN A 113 1.41 -3.87 -13.17
CA ASN A 113 1.39 -4.97 -12.21
C ASN A 113 2.26 -6.13 -12.69
N PHE A 114 3.30 -6.42 -11.91
CA PHE A 114 4.25 -7.49 -12.17
C PHE A 114 4.21 -8.46 -11.01
N GLY A 115 3.94 -9.73 -11.28
CA GLY A 115 3.78 -10.75 -10.26
C GLY A 115 2.88 -11.88 -10.75
N PRO A 116 2.64 -12.89 -9.91
CA PRO A 116 1.80 -14.01 -10.29
C PRO A 116 0.33 -13.59 -10.41
N LYS A 117 -0.44 -14.34 -11.22
CA LYS A 117 -1.88 -14.11 -11.33
C LYS A 117 -2.60 -14.77 -10.17
N THR A 118 -3.42 -14.00 -9.49
CA THR A 118 -4.16 -14.43 -8.30
C THR A 118 -5.67 -14.38 -8.58
N ASN A 119 -6.40 -15.36 -8.07
CA ASN A 119 -7.86 -15.30 -7.97
C ASN A 119 -8.23 -15.22 -6.49
N PHE A 120 -8.46 -14.00 -6.02
CA PHE A 120 -8.75 -13.72 -4.61
C PHE A 120 -9.99 -14.47 -4.08
N LYS A 121 -11.06 -14.55 -4.88
CA LYS A 121 -12.31 -15.23 -4.48
C LYS A 121 -12.14 -16.75 -4.36
N LYS A 122 -11.32 -17.35 -5.22
CA LYS A 122 -11.09 -18.80 -5.26
C LYS A 122 -9.79 -19.22 -4.55
N THR A 123 -9.07 -18.26 -3.95
CA THR A 123 -7.76 -18.46 -3.31
C THR A 123 -6.82 -19.31 -4.16
N ARG A 124 -6.67 -18.94 -5.44
CA ARG A 124 -5.85 -19.68 -6.42
C ARG A 124 -4.70 -18.84 -6.93
N LEU A 125 -3.52 -19.43 -6.91
CA LEU A 125 -2.29 -18.89 -7.48
C LEU A 125 -2.02 -19.50 -8.86
N ARG A 126 -1.61 -18.67 -9.83
CA ARG A 126 -1.18 -19.11 -11.16
C ARG A 126 0.14 -18.42 -11.52
N PRO A 127 1.25 -19.16 -11.70
CA PRO A 127 2.53 -18.58 -12.12
C PRO A 127 2.51 -17.98 -13.53
N ALA A 128 1.57 -18.42 -14.38
CA ALA A 128 1.59 -18.15 -15.81
C ALA A 128 1.69 -16.65 -16.14
N GLN A 129 2.65 -16.33 -17.03
CA GLN A 129 2.99 -15.00 -17.57
C GLN A 129 3.83 -14.07 -16.68
N PHE A 130 4.21 -14.48 -15.46
CA PHE A 130 5.21 -13.73 -14.72
C PHE A 130 6.61 -14.04 -15.25
N ALA A 131 7.38 -13.02 -15.62
CA ALA A 131 8.72 -13.16 -16.20
C ALA A 131 9.79 -12.44 -15.38
N GLY A 132 9.49 -12.10 -14.13
CA GLY A 132 10.30 -11.22 -13.31
C GLY A 132 9.90 -9.75 -13.44
N PHE A 133 10.74 -8.86 -12.93
CA PHE A 133 10.45 -7.44 -12.79
C PHE A 133 11.19 -6.56 -13.80
N PRO A 134 10.70 -5.35 -14.11
CA PRO A 134 11.45 -4.41 -14.93
C PRO A 134 12.79 -4.05 -14.28
N GLN A 135 13.88 -4.09 -15.05
CA GLN A 135 15.23 -3.82 -14.57
C GLN A 135 15.37 -2.42 -13.93
N VAL A 136 14.62 -1.42 -14.40
CA VAL A 136 14.63 -0.07 -13.80
C VAL A 136 14.24 -0.06 -12.31
N THR A 137 13.52 -1.08 -11.84
CA THR A 137 13.10 -1.21 -10.43
C THR A 137 14.01 -2.14 -9.60
N GLU A 138 15.02 -2.75 -10.21
CA GLU A 138 15.90 -3.73 -9.56
C GLU A 138 16.63 -3.16 -8.35
N PHE A 139 17.19 -1.95 -8.48
CA PHE A 139 17.97 -1.32 -7.41
C PHE A 139 17.12 -1.07 -6.16
N VAL A 140 15.83 -0.73 -6.33
CA VAL A 140 14.87 -0.53 -5.23
C VAL A 140 14.71 -1.84 -4.44
N GLN A 141 14.49 -2.95 -5.15
CA GLN A 141 14.29 -4.26 -4.51
C GLN A 141 15.57 -4.75 -3.82
N ARG A 142 16.74 -4.52 -4.42
CA ARG A 142 18.03 -4.88 -3.80
C ARG A 142 18.29 -4.09 -2.52
N ARG A 143 17.92 -2.80 -2.49
CA ARG A 143 18.08 -1.93 -1.31
C ARG A 143 17.24 -2.39 -0.10
N PHE A 144 16.20 -3.21 -0.28
CA PHE A 144 15.45 -3.76 0.86
C PHE A 144 16.34 -4.56 1.82
N ALA A 145 17.41 -5.20 1.34
CA ALA A 145 18.35 -5.92 2.19
C ALA A 145 19.10 -4.99 3.18
N GLU A 146 19.19 -3.69 2.88
CA GLU A 146 19.83 -2.69 3.74
C GLU A 146 18.89 -2.20 4.86
N VAL A 147 17.58 -2.45 4.74
CA VAL A 147 16.59 -2.13 5.76
C VAL A 147 16.42 -3.35 6.67
N PRO A 148 16.78 -3.29 7.97
CA PRO A 148 16.75 -4.48 8.84
C PRO A 148 15.39 -5.21 8.90
N LEU A 149 14.28 -4.45 8.84
CA LEU A 149 12.91 -5.00 8.81
C LEU A 149 12.61 -5.79 7.53
N LEU A 150 13.33 -5.53 6.44
CA LEU A 150 13.15 -6.14 5.13
C LEU A 150 14.33 -7.05 4.72
N ALA A 151 15.27 -7.36 5.63
CA ALA A 151 16.50 -8.08 5.30
C ALA A 151 16.26 -9.45 4.64
N ASN A 152 15.16 -10.14 4.96
CA ASN A 152 14.71 -11.39 4.36
C ASN A 152 13.42 -11.23 3.54
N PHE A 153 13.05 -10.01 3.16
CA PHE A 153 11.90 -9.75 2.31
C PHE A 153 12.23 -10.20 0.88
N GLN A 154 11.36 -11.04 0.32
CA GLN A 154 11.45 -11.41 -1.09
C GLN A 154 10.20 -10.92 -1.82
N THR A 155 10.41 -9.96 -2.70
CA THR A 155 9.35 -9.45 -3.58
C THR A 155 8.79 -10.57 -4.44
N ILE A 156 7.48 -10.73 -4.46
CA ILE A 156 6.77 -11.62 -5.40
C ILE A 156 5.75 -10.87 -6.25
N GLU A 157 5.40 -9.65 -5.86
CA GLU A 157 4.57 -8.74 -6.63
C GLU A 157 5.11 -7.32 -6.48
N GLN A 158 5.15 -6.61 -7.60
CA GLN A 158 5.34 -5.17 -7.69
C GLN A 158 4.14 -4.56 -8.43
N CYS A 159 3.44 -3.64 -7.78
CA CYS A 159 2.39 -2.84 -8.40
C CYS A 159 2.81 -1.37 -8.39
N SER A 160 3.15 -0.83 -9.56
CA SER A 160 3.32 0.61 -9.74
C SER A 160 1.92 1.23 -9.83
N LEU A 161 1.66 2.28 -9.07
CA LEU A 161 0.38 2.99 -9.07
C LEU A 161 0.61 4.46 -9.36
N GLU A 162 -0.14 4.99 -10.32
CA GLU A 162 -0.15 6.41 -10.62
C GLU A 162 -1.49 7.04 -10.29
N TYR A 163 -1.40 8.19 -9.63
CA TYR A 163 -2.51 9.03 -9.18
C TYR A 163 -2.41 10.38 -9.86
N ALA A 164 -3.57 10.86 -10.31
CA ALA A 164 -3.73 12.14 -10.97
C ALA A 164 -4.94 12.88 -10.37
N PRO A 165 -4.76 14.11 -9.85
CA PRO A 165 -5.84 14.88 -9.22
C PRO A 165 -6.99 15.17 -10.18
N GLU A 166 -6.70 15.45 -11.46
CA GLU A 166 -7.69 15.74 -12.50
C GLU A 166 -8.59 14.54 -12.82
N ARG A 167 -8.19 13.33 -12.44
CA ARG A 167 -9.02 12.12 -12.53
C ARG A 167 -9.75 11.81 -11.23
N GLY A 168 -9.44 12.55 -10.16
CA GLY A 168 -9.88 12.27 -8.80
C GLY A 168 -9.36 10.94 -8.30
N ALA A 169 -8.08 10.67 -8.57
CA ALA A 169 -7.43 9.43 -8.18
C ALA A 169 -7.44 9.24 -6.66
N SER A 170 -7.86 8.05 -6.20
CA SER A 170 -7.92 7.72 -4.77
C SER A 170 -7.88 6.21 -4.58
N ILE A 171 -7.75 5.71 -3.35
CA ILE A 171 -8.03 4.32 -2.99
C ILE A 171 -8.95 4.34 -1.78
N ASP A 172 -10.13 3.77 -1.94
CA ASP A 172 -11.06 3.61 -0.82
C ASP A 172 -10.56 2.53 0.17
N PRO A 173 -11.03 2.53 1.44
CA PRO A 173 -10.58 1.60 2.49
C PRO A 173 -10.60 0.12 2.07
N HIS A 174 -9.49 -0.57 2.39
CA HIS A 174 -9.31 -2.01 2.20
C HIS A 174 -8.13 -2.56 3.01
N ILE A 175 -8.04 -3.89 3.10
CA ILE A 175 -6.87 -4.63 3.55
C ILE A 175 -6.35 -5.46 2.37
N ASP A 176 -5.02 -5.52 2.22
CA ASP A 176 -4.36 -6.41 1.25
C ASP A 176 -4.73 -7.87 1.61
N ASP A 177 -5.22 -8.63 0.65
CA ASP A 177 -5.65 -10.02 0.78
C ASP A 177 -4.66 -10.92 1.57
N CYS A 178 -5.18 -11.47 2.67
CA CYS A 178 -4.40 -12.16 3.70
C CYS A 178 -4.13 -13.64 3.40
N TRP A 179 -4.66 -14.23 2.31
CA TRP A 179 -4.26 -15.60 1.97
C TRP A 179 -2.91 -15.67 1.27
N ILE A 180 -2.53 -14.63 0.52
CA ILE A 180 -1.36 -14.65 -0.36
C ILE A 180 -0.29 -13.62 -0.02
N TRP A 181 -0.68 -12.40 0.32
CA TRP A 181 0.28 -11.35 0.59
C TRP A 181 0.64 -11.38 2.07
N GLY A 182 1.94 -11.56 2.32
CA GLY A 182 2.50 -11.69 3.66
C GLY A 182 2.37 -10.42 4.50
N GLU A 183 3.11 -10.41 5.60
CA GLU A 183 2.94 -9.39 6.62
C GLU A 183 3.45 -8.03 6.18
N ARG A 184 4.62 -7.97 5.55
CA ARG A 184 5.22 -6.68 5.19
C ARG A 184 4.65 -6.20 3.87
N ILE A 185 3.95 -5.07 3.91
CA ILE A 185 3.50 -4.35 2.70
C ILE A 185 4.36 -3.12 2.56
N VAL A 186 5.15 -3.09 1.49
CA VAL A 186 6.17 -2.07 1.26
C VAL A 186 5.69 -1.11 0.19
N THR A 187 5.82 0.19 0.42
CA THR A 187 5.48 1.24 -0.54
C THR A 187 6.63 2.22 -0.68
N VAL A 188 7.09 2.48 -1.91
CA VAL A 188 8.07 3.54 -2.21
C VAL A 188 7.37 4.69 -2.92
N ASN A 189 7.47 5.90 -2.38
CA ASN A 189 6.73 7.08 -2.83
C ASN A 189 7.57 7.98 -3.75
N MET A 190 6.98 8.52 -4.80
CA MET A 190 7.66 9.39 -5.78
C MET A 190 6.75 10.54 -6.26
N LEU A 191 7.39 11.57 -6.81
CA LEU A 191 6.83 12.80 -7.40
C LEU A 191 6.13 13.77 -6.46
N SER A 192 5.23 13.28 -5.60
CA SER A 192 4.44 14.11 -4.69
C SER A 192 4.23 13.43 -3.35
N ASP A 193 4.20 14.25 -2.30
CA ASP A 193 3.75 13.83 -0.97
C ASP A 193 2.27 13.41 -1.00
N SER A 194 1.86 12.57 -0.07
CA SER A 194 0.47 12.15 0.16
C SER A 194 0.32 11.62 1.59
N VAL A 195 -0.86 11.12 1.93
CA VAL A 195 -1.16 10.46 3.20
C VAL A 195 -1.81 9.11 2.96
N LEU A 196 -1.42 8.10 3.74
CA LEU A 196 -2.14 6.85 3.90
C LEU A 196 -3.04 6.96 5.12
N THR A 197 -4.36 6.91 4.93
CA THR A 197 -5.34 7.04 6.00
C THR A 197 -5.80 5.65 6.44
N MET A 198 -5.61 5.38 7.72
CA MET A 198 -5.93 4.12 8.39
C MET A 198 -7.20 4.27 9.19
N SER A 199 -8.17 3.40 8.94
CA SER A 199 -9.40 3.26 9.73
C SER A 199 -9.51 1.82 10.23
N LEU A 200 -9.90 1.63 11.48
CA LEU A 200 -10.00 0.28 12.04
C LEU A 200 -11.00 -0.58 11.24
N TYR A 201 -10.60 -1.79 10.86
CA TYR A 201 -11.47 -2.70 10.12
C TYR A 201 -12.62 -3.14 11.00
N ARG A 202 -13.84 -2.83 10.56
CA ARG A 202 -15.06 -3.32 11.20
C ARG A 202 -15.66 -4.42 10.35
N CYS A 203 -15.94 -5.57 10.97
CA CYS A 203 -16.67 -6.66 10.34
C CYS A 203 -18.15 -6.28 10.20
N ALA A 204 -18.45 -5.34 9.30
CA ALA A 204 -19.82 -5.00 8.95
C ALA A 204 -20.48 -6.26 8.36
N ASP A 205 -21.65 -6.62 8.92
CA ASP A 205 -22.49 -7.75 8.50
C ASP A 205 -21.98 -9.15 8.89
N GLY A 206 -21.03 -9.26 9.82
CA GLY A 206 -20.54 -10.55 10.34
C GLY A 206 -19.76 -11.41 9.34
N LYS A 207 -19.43 -10.86 8.16
CA LYS A 207 -18.64 -11.54 7.12
C LYS A 207 -17.21 -11.02 7.12
N LEU A 208 -16.26 -11.86 7.51
CA LEU A 208 -14.84 -11.58 7.39
C LEU A 208 -14.47 -11.34 5.92
N LYS A 209 -13.98 -10.13 5.61
CA LYS A 209 -13.44 -9.75 4.30
C LYS A 209 -11.93 -10.02 4.25
N TYR A 210 -11.36 -9.81 3.06
CA TYR A 210 -9.91 -9.83 2.82
C TYR A 210 -9.22 -11.15 3.19
N ASN A 211 -9.98 -12.24 3.26
CA ASN A 211 -9.52 -13.57 3.67
C ASN A 211 -8.79 -13.56 5.03
N LEU A 212 -9.23 -12.71 5.97
CA LEU A 212 -8.61 -12.56 7.29
C LEU A 212 -8.54 -13.87 8.10
N HIS A 213 -9.43 -14.82 7.85
CA HIS A 213 -9.40 -16.14 8.49
C HIS A 213 -8.13 -16.97 8.17
N PHE A 214 -7.37 -16.62 7.13
CA PHE A 214 -6.07 -17.25 6.88
C PHE A 214 -5.01 -16.82 7.90
N LEU A 215 -5.17 -15.67 8.56
CA LEU A 215 -4.25 -15.17 9.58
C LEU A 215 -4.06 -16.17 10.72
N ASP A 216 -5.10 -16.93 11.05
CA ASP A 216 -5.04 -17.95 12.11
C ASP A 216 -4.06 -19.09 11.79
N GLN A 217 -3.68 -19.28 10.52
CA GLN A 217 -2.74 -20.31 10.11
C GLN A 217 -1.27 -19.90 10.31
N TYR A 218 -1.00 -18.61 10.42
CA TYR A 218 0.38 -18.09 10.45
C TYR A 218 0.61 -16.95 11.44
N ARG A 219 -0.34 -16.70 12.35
CA ARG A 219 -0.24 -15.66 13.39
C ARG A 219 1.03 -15.74 14.22
N ASP A 220 1.48 -16.97 14.53
CA ASP A 220 2.69 -17.19 15.34
C ASP A 220 4.00 -16.86 14.59
N HIS A 221 3.92 -16.61 13.28
CA HIS A 221 5.07 -16.25 12.44
C HIS A 221 5.15 -14.74 12.17
N LEU A 222 4.23 -13.93 12.73
CA LEU A 222 4.23 -12.50 12.54
C LEU A 222 5.40 -11.83 13.28
N LEU A 223 6.01 -10.84 12.63
CA LEU A 223 6.99 -9.92 13.17
C LEU A 223 6.34 -8.91 14.12
N GLY A 224 5.16 -8.41 13.77
CA GLY A 224 4.41 -7.42 14.52
C GLY A 224 3.30 -8.04 15.35
N GLN A 225 3.02 -7.43 16.51
CA GLN A 225 1.91 -7.84 17.36
C GLN A 225 0.58 -7.36 16.81
N LEU A 226 -0.44 -8.21 16.93
CA LEU A 226 -1.84 -7.84 16.74
C LEU A 226 -2.39 -7.23 18.03
N MET A 227 -3.28 -6.25 17.91
CA MET A 227 -4.01 -5.69 19.04
C MET A 227 -5.05 -6.69 19.55
N ASP A 228 -5.19 -6.81 20.87
CA ASP A 228 -6.29 -7.54 21.47
C ASP A 228 -7.63 -6.78 21.30
N GLU A 229 -8.75 -7.47 21.54
CA GLU A 229 -10.09 -6.90 21.36
C GLU A 229 -10.33 -5.65 22.21
N LYS A 230 -9.82 -5.63 23.44
CA LYS A 230 -9.97 -4.48 24.35
C LYS A 230 -9.25 -3.25 23.80
N THR A 231 -8.05 -3.43 23.29
CA THR A 231 -7.23 -2.39 22.67
C THR A 231 -7.90 -1.89 21.40
N LEU A 232 -8.39 -2.80 20.55
CA LEU A 232 -9.13 -2.44 19.33
C LEU A 232 -10.34 -1.54 19.63
N LEU A 233 -11.11 -1.85 20.67
CA LEU A 233 -12.26 -1.02 21.10
C LEU A 233 -11.84 0.40 21.48
N CYS A 234 -10.67 0.59 22.09
CA CYS A 234 -10.13 1.93 22.39
C CYS A 234 -9.75 2.73 21.13
N HIS A 235 -9.56 2.05 19.99
CA HIS A 235 -9.23 2.68 18.70
C HIS A 235 -10.42 2.73 17.72
N GLU A 236 -11.61 2.30 18.12
CA GLU A 236 -12.74 2.07 17.20
C GLU A 236 -13.09 3.32 16.37
N HIS A 237 -13.05 4.50 16.98
CA HIS A 237 -13.40 5.79 16.34
C HIS A 237 -12.18 6.59 15.87
N ARG A 238 -11.00 5.99 15.94
CA ARG A 238 -9.75 6.67 15.62
C ARG A 238 -9.39 6.53 14.15
N ILE A 239 -8.89 7.62 13.59
CA ILE A 239 -8.29 7.66 12.27
C ILE A 239 -6.80 7.97 12.42
N VAL A 240 -5.95 7.17 11.81
CA VAL A 240 -4.50 7.41 11.80
C VAL A 240 -4.05 7.80 10.41
N ARG A 241 -3.43 8.97 10.29
CA ARG A 241 -2.89 9.54 9.05
C ARG A 241 -1.39 9.31 9.03
N ILE A 242 -0.94 8.41 8.17
CA ILE A 242 0.47 8.08 7.99
C ILE A 242 0.99 8.91 6.81
N PRO A 243 1.92 9.85 7.03
CA PRO A 243 2.47 10.63 5.93
C PRO A 243 3.24 9.70 4.97
N MET A 244 3.11 9.99 3.68
CA MET A 244 3.86 9.34 2.60
C MET A 244 4.66 10.39 1.83
N PRO A 245 5.75 10.93 2.42
CA PRO A 245 6.57 11.93 1.75
C PRO A 245 7.20 11.38 0.46
N ARG A 246 7.41 12.26 -0.50
CA ARG A 246 8.13 11.98 -1.74
C ARG A 246 9.52 11.42 -1.42
N ARG A 247 9.94 10.39 -2.17
CA ARG A 247 11.19 9.62 -2.02
C ARG A 247 11.28 8.72 -0.78
N SER A 248 10.22 8.61 0.01
CA SER A 248 10.22 7.78 1.21
C SER A 248 9.85 6.31 0.91
N LEU A 249 10.34 5.41 1.76
CA LEU A 249 9.82 4.05 1.93
C LEU A 249 8.81 4.04 3.08
N LEU A 250 7.73 3.28 2.94
CA LEU A 250 6.78 2.94 4.00
C LEU A 250 6.66 1.41 4.07
N VAL A 251 6.71 0.85 5.27
CA VAL A 251 6.42 -0.56 5.54
C VAL A 251 5.30 -0.65 6.58
N LEU A 252 4.20 -1.29 6.20
CA LEU A 252 3.16 -1.73 7.14
C LEU A 252 3.37 -3.19 7.51
N TYR A 253 3.25 -3.52 8.78
CA TYR A 253 3.33 -4.88 9.34
C TYR A 253 2.52 -4.98 10.64
N GLY A 254 2.30 -6.16 11.21
CA GLY A 254 1.52 -6.33 12.45
C GLY A 254 0.08 -5.79 12.37
N SER A 255 -0.38 -5.13 13.45
CA SER A 255 -1.75 -4.61 13.53
C SER A 255 -2.17 -3.72 12.33
N PRO A 256 -1.41 -2.69 11.92
CA PRO A 256 -1.73 -1.88 10.72
C PRO A 256 -1.93 -2.68 9.43
N ARG A 257 -1.26 -3.83 9.27
CA ARG A 257 -1.40 -4.71 8.11
C ARG A 257 -2.73 -5.47 8.08
N TYR A 258 -3.22 -5.91 9.24
CA TYR A 258 -4.29 -6.91 9.35
C TYR A 258 -5.57 -6.43 10.02
N GLN A 259 -5.50 -5.38 10.84
CA GLN A 259 -6.64 -4.90 11.64
C GLN A 259 -7.11 -3.51 11.22
N TRP A 260 -6.40 -2.85 10.32
CA TRP A 260 -6.71 -1.51 9.82
C TRP A 260 -6.91 -1.55 8.31
N GLU A 261 -8.01 -0.99 7.85
CA GLU A 261 -8.18 -0.67 6.43
C GLU A 261 -7.36 0.57 6.10
N HIS A 262 -6.56 0.47 5.04
CA HIS A 262 -5.80 1.60 4.53
C HIS A 262 -6.48 2.18 3.28
N SER A 263 -6.33 3.49 3.12
CA SER A 263 -6.93 4.27 2.03
C SER A 263 -6.03 5.43 1.63
N VAL A 264 -6.18 5.89 0.39
CA VAL A 264 -5.57 7.13 -0.11
C VAL A 264 -6.73 8.02 -0.50
N LEU A 265 -6.95 9.10 0.26
CA LEU A 265 -8.05 10.02 -0.01
C LEU A 265 -7.77 10.84 -1.26
N ARG A 266 -8.84 11.32 -1.92
CA ARG A 266 -8.69 12.09 -3.17
C ARG A 266 -8.05 13.45 -2.89
N GLU A 267 -8.41 14.01 -1.75
CA GLU A 267 -8.00 15.29 -1.21
C GLU A 267 -6.51 15.30 -0.82
N ASP A 268 -5.92 14.12 -0.62
CA ASP A 268 -4.50 13.93 -0.33
C ASP A 268 -3.66 13.75 -1.61
N ILE A 269 -4.29 13.75 -2.79
CA ILE A 269 -3.62 13.74 -4.09
C ILE A 269 -3.72 15.15 -4.68
N THR A 270 -2.71 15.98 -4.44
CA THR A 270 -2.67 17.38 -4.93
C THR A 270 -1.97 17.53 -6.28
N GLU A 271 -1.07 16.60 -6.61
CA GLU A 271 -0.28 16.57 -7.84
C GLU A 271 -0.14 15.13 -8.35
N ARG A 272 0.49 14.95 -9.52
CA ARG A 272 0.83 13.61 -10.02
C ARG A 272 1.68 12.89 -8.98
N ARG A 273 1.20 11.76 -8.50
CA ARG A 273 1.92 10.89 -7.55
C ARG A 273 2.11 9.52 -8.15
N VAL A 274 3.31 8.97 -8.00
CA VAL A 274 3.60 7.56 -8.34
C VAL A 274 4.10 6.85 -7.10
N CYS A 275 3.69 5.60 -6.90
CA CYS A 275 4.31 4.75 -5.89
C CYS A 275 4.49 3.32 -6.38
N LEU A 276 5.49 2.63 -5.85
CA LEU A 276 5.72 1.20 -6.05
C LEU A 276 5.28 0.45 -4.80
N ALA A 277 4.32 -0.46 -4.93
CA ALA A 277 3.85 -1.29 -3.84
C ALA A 277 4.33 -2.75 -4.02
N TYR A 278 5.13 -3.23 -3.07
CA TYR A 278 5.73 -4.55 -3.08
C TYR A 278 5.10 -5.47 -2.04
N ARG A 279 4.93 -6.74 -2.40
CA ARG A 279 4.44 -7.78 -1.50
C ARG A 279 5.36 -8.99 -1.52
N GLU A 280 5.39 -9.66 -0.37
CA GLU A 280 5.93 -11.00 -0.18
C GLU A 280 4.81 -12.03 -0.05
N PHE A 281 5.17 -13.30 -0.03
CA PHE A 281 4.23 -14.39 0.21
C PHE A 281 3.90 -14.55 1.72
N THR A 282 2.70 -15.06 2.01
CA THR A 282 2.37 -15.58 3.35
C THR A 282 3.20 -16.83 3.68
N PRO A 283 3.41 -17.15 4.99
CA PRO A 283 4.25 -18.28 5.41
C PRO A 283 3.93 -19.63 4.76
N MET A 284 2.67 -19.89 4.41
CA MET A 284 2.28 -21.14 3.75
C MET A 284 2.88 -21.34 2.34
N TYR A 285 3.27 -20.25 1.67
CA TYR A 285 3.94 -20.28 0.36
C TYR A 285 5.47 -20.13 0.49
N LEU A 286 6.03 -20.02 1.69
CA LEU A 286 7.48 -20.00 1.91
C LEU A 286 8.03 -21.43 1.98
N GLN A 287 9.36 -21.59 1.92
CA GLN A 287 10.00 -22.90 2.03
C GLN A 287 9.58 -23.60 3.34
N GLY A 288 9.09 -24.83 3.23
CA GLY A 288 8.54 -25.60 4.36
C GLY A 288 7.04 -25.39 4.61
N GLY A 289 6.41 -24.40 3.96
CA GLY A 289 4.96 -24.19 3.99
C GLY A 289 4.19 -25.19 3.13
N SER A 290 2.90 -25.37 3.43
CA SER A 290 2.03 -26.36 2.77
C SER A 290 1.83 -26.12 1.27
N GLU A 291 1.97 -24.88 0.82
CA GLU A 291 1.73 -24.45 -0.56
C GLU A 291 3.01 -24.08 -1.33
N PHE A 292 4.20 -24.33 -0.75
CA PHE A 292 5.49 -23.94 -1.35
C PHE A 292 5.68 -24.44 -2.80
N LYS A 293 5.20 -25.65 -3.10
CA LYS A 293 5.27 -26.22 -4.45
C LYS A 293 4.55 -25.36 -5.50
N GLN A 294 3.57 -24.56 -5.11
CA GLN A 294 2.86 -23.64 -6.01
C GLN A 294 3.61 -22.33 -6.23
N SER A 295 4.50 -21.93 -5.31
CA SER A 295 5.23 -20.66 -5.32
C SER A 295 6.69 -20.78 -5.76
N GLU A 296 7.26 -21.98 -5.82
CA GLU A 296 8.67 -22.22 -6.16
C GLU A 296 9.11 -21.55 -7.47
N ASP A 297 8.40 -21.80 -8.58
CA ASP A 297 8.68 -21.17 -9.89
C ASP A 297 8.49 -19.64 -9.84
N ILE A 298 7.58 -19.14 -9.00
CA ILE A 298 7.37 -17.69 -8.84
C ILE A 298 8.57 -17.05 -8.13
N PHE A 299 9.13 -17.70 -7.11
CA PHE A 299 10.34 -17.22 -6.45
C PHE A 299 11.54 -17.15 -7.40
N GLU A 300 11.72 -18.16 -8.26
CA GLU A 300 12.82 -18.14 -9.23
C GLU A 300 12.62 -17.05 -10.29
N ARG A 301 11.40 -16.85 -10.77
CA ARG A 301 11.06 -15.74 -11.67
C ARG A 301 11.22 -14.37 -11.02
N ALA A 302 10.87 -14.24 -9.75
CA ALA A 302 10.99 -12.99 -9.00
C ALA A 302 12.43 -12.52 -8.82
N LYS A 303 13.42 -13.41 -8.98
CA LYS A 303 14.85 -13.06 -8.98
C LYS A 303 15.33 -12.54 -10.35
N GLN A 304 14.49 -12.62 -11.38
CA GLN A 304 14.83 -12.19 -12.74
C GLN A 304 14.41 -10.74 -12.98
N PHE A 305 15.25 -10.03 -13.73
CA PHE A 305 15.00 -8.66 -14.16
C PHE A 305 15.21 -8.56 -15.67
N TRP A 306 14.30 -7.87 -16.36
CA TRP A 306 14.36 -7.71 -17.81
C TRP A 306 14.49 -6.23 -18.20
N ASP A 307 15.30 -5.94 -19.21
CA ASP A 307 15.46 -4.58 -19.73
C ASP A 307 14.21 -4.20 -20.54
N HIS A 308 13.41 -3.30 -19.99
CA HIS A 308 12.16 -2.86 -20.58
C HIS A 308 12.33 -2.15 -21.93
N ARG A 309 13.53 -1.65 -22.25
CA ARG A 309 13.84 -1.02 -23.55
C ARG A 309 14.16 -2.04 -24.64
N SER A 310 14.53 -3.26 -24.26
CA SER A 310 14.90 -4.33 -25.18
C SER A 310 13.70 -5.21 -25.59
N VAL A 311 12.65 -5.23 -24.77
CA VAL A 311 11.43 -5.99 -25.04
C VAL A 311 10.57 -5.22 -26.03
N LYS A 312 10.59 -5.64 -27.30
CA LYS A 312 9.58 -5.19 -28.27
C LYS A 312 8.24 -5.75 -27.82
N VAL A 313 7.38 -4.89 -27.29
CA VAL A 313 5.97 -5.22 -27.11
C VAL A 313 5.39 -5.31 -28.52
N ASP A 314 5.09 -6.54 -28.97
CA ASP A 314 4.27 -6.70 -30.18
C ASP A 314 2.93 -6.01 -29.90
N SER A 315 2.70 -4.92 -30.63
CA SER A 315 1.54 -4.03 -30.54
C SER A 315 0.23 -4.71 -30.91
#